data_AF-A0A3B9RY94-F1
#
_entry.id   AF-A0A3B9RY94-F1
#
_cell.length_a   1.000
_cell.length_b   1.000
_cell.length_c   1.000
_cell.angle_alpha   90.00
_cell.angle_beta   90.00
_cell.angle_gamma   90.00
#
_symmetry.space_group_name_H-M   'P 1'
#
loop_
_entity.id
_entity.type
_entity.pdbx_description
1 polymer ?
#
loop_
_entity_poly.entity_id
_entity_poly.type
_entity_poly.pdbx_seq_one_letter_code
_entity_poly.pdbx_strand_id
1 'polypeptide(L)'
;LHFELCYYQPLEYAIRHGIGLFEAGAQGEHKIQRGFLPEITYSAHWLEHKGFHNSVAKFLEEEKFAISRGLKEFSPHSPYRKSAPFPGNDESS
;
A
#
# COMPACT_ATOMS: atom_id res chain seq x y z
N LEU A 1 15.05 0.83 -15.80
CA LEU A 1 15.62 -0.20 -14.91
C LEU A 1 14.86 -0.34 -13.58
N HIS A 2 14.69 0.74 -12.80
CA HIS A 2 14.00 0.68 -11.49
C HIS A 2 12.61 0.03 -11.56
N PHE A 3 11.75 0.41 -12.50
CA PHE A 3 10.40 -0.16 -12.60
C PHE A 3 10.39 -1.67 -12.88
N GLU A 4 11.24 -2.12 -13.81
CA GLU A 4 11.35 -3.52 -14.18
C GLU A 4 11.79 -4.39 -13.00
N LEU A 5 12.88 -3.99 -12.34
CA LEU A 5 13.46 -4.77 -11.25
C LEU A 5 12.67 -4.68 -9.95
N CYS A 6 12.05 -3.53 -9.68
CA CYS A 6 11.39 -3.28 -8.39
C CYS A 6 9.88 -3.56 -8.39
N TYR A 7 9.22 -3.60 -9.56
CA TYR A 7 7.77 -3.87 -9.64
C TYR A 7 7.45 -5.04 -10.55
N TYR A 8 7.87 -5.02 -11.82
CA TYR A 8 7.37 -5.99 -12.80
C TYR A 8 7.89 -7.41 -12.57
N GLN A 9 9.22 -7.60 -12.46
CA GLN A 9 9.79 -8.92 -12.20
C GLN A 9 9.30 -9.55 -10.86
N PRO A 10 9.28 -8.81 -9.74
CA PRO A 10 8.72 -9.33 -8.49
C PRO A 10 7.22 -9.64 -8.57
N LEU A 11 6.45 -8.85 -9.30
CA LEU A 11 5.01 -9.07 -9.44
C LEU A 11 4.71 -10.29 -10.32
N GLU A 12 5.46 -10.48 -11.40
CA GLU A 12 5.42 -11.73 -12.19
C GLU A 12 5.80 -12.95 -11.34
N TYR A 13 6.82 -12.82 -10.50
CA TYR A 13 7.20 -13.87 -9.56
C TYR A 13 6.07 -14.17 -8.58
N ALA A 14 5.45 -13.15 -7.97
CA ALA A 14 4.34 -13.32 -7.04
C ALA A 14 3.14 -14.03 -7.68
N ILE A 15 2.76 -13.62 -8.90
CA ILE A 15 1.67 -14.25 -9.66
C ILE A 15 1.99 -15.73 -9.94
N ARG A 16 3.19 -16.04 -10.44
CA ARG A 16 3.60 -17.42 -10.75
C ARG A 16 3.61 -18.36 -9.54
N HIS A 17 3.87 -17.82 -8.35
CA HIS A 17 3.98 -18.60 -7.12
C HIS A 17 2.75 -18.48 -6.20
N GLY A 18 1.68 -17.81 -6.65
CA GLY A 18 0.45 -17.65 -5.87
C GLY A 18 0.63 -16.81 -4.60
N ILE A 19 1.59 -15.88 -4.58
CA ILE A 19 1.81 -14.97 -3.45
C ILE A 19 0.72 -13.88 -3.50
N GLY A 20 -0.15 -13.87 -2.49
CA GLY A 20 -1.30 -12.96 -2.44
C GLY A 20 -1.00 -11.53 -1.98
N LEU A 21 0.21 -11.24 -1.50
CA LEU A 21 0.60 -9.92 -1.00
C LEU A 21 1.97 -9.51 -1.54
N PHE A 22 2.02 -8.32 -2.15
CA PHE A 22 3.26 -7.71 -2.61
C PHE A 22 3.29 -6.24 -2.17
N GLU A 23 4.35 -5.85 -1.46
CA GLU A 23 4.53 -4.49 -0.96
C GLU A 23 5.59 -3.74 -1.77
N ALA A 24 5.15 -2.75 -2.54
CA ALA A 24 5.99 -1.92 -3.42
C ALA A 24 6.78 -0.81 -2.68
N GLY A 25 7.00 -0.93 -1.36
CA GLY A 25 7.63 0.07 -0.51
C GLY A 25 6.66 1.07 0.17
N ALA A 26 7.19 2.06 0.87
CA ALA A 26 6.43 2.94 1.78
C ALA A 26 6.06 4.33 1.21
N GLN A 27 6.42 4.65 -0.03
CA GLN A 27 6.29 6.00 -0.60
C GLN A 27 4.88 6.27 -1.19
N GLY A 28 3.91 6.52 -0.30
CA GLY A 28 2.47 6.52 -0.57
C GLY A 28 1.99 7.38 -1.76
N GLU A 29 2.45 8.63 -1.87
CA GLU A 29 2.01 9.57 -2.93
C GLU A 29 2.34 9.08 -4.35
N HIS A 30 3.46 8.37 -4.50
CA HIS A 30 3.90 7.81 -5.78
C HIS A 30 3.30 6.42 -6.05
N LYS A 31 2.68 5.76 -5.06
CA LYS A 31 2.11 4.41 -5.23
C LYS A 31 1.07 4.39 -6.35
N ILE A 32 0.19 5.39 -6.39
CA ILE A 32 -0.90 5.48 -7.38
C ILE A 32 -0.34 5.56 -8.80
N GLN A 33 0.66 6.42 -9.01
CA GLN A 33 1.33 6.57 -10.32
C GLN A 33 2.04 5.29 -10.77
N ARG A 34 2.36 4.40 -9.82
CA ARG A 34 3.02 3.10 -10.06
C ARG A 34 2.02 1.94 -10.14
N GLY A 35 0.72 2.20 -10.06
CA GLY A 35 -0.33 1.18 -10.14
C GLY A 35 -0.64 0.47 -8.81
N PHE A 36 -0.21 1.04 -7.68
CA PHE A 36 -0.49 0.52 -6.34
C PHE A 36 -1.43 1.47 -5.57
N LEU A 37 -2.38 0.89 -4.85
CA LEU A 37 -3.16 1.65 -3.88
C LEU A 37 -2.38 1.80 -2.56
N PRO A 38 -2.37 2.99 -1.95
CA PRO A 38 -1.86 3.13 -0.59
C PRO A 38 -2.84 2.43 0.38
N GLU A 39 -2.27 1.65 1.30
CA GLU A 39 -3.00 0.97 2.37
C GLU A 39 -2.44 1.38 3.73
N ILE A 40 -3.30 1.46 4.74
CA ILE A 40 -2.86 1.76 6.11
C ILE A 40 -2.05 0.57 6.63
N THR A 41 -0.81 0.83 7.01
CA THR A 41 0.09 -0.16 7.60
C THR A 41 0.36 0.19 9.05
N TYR A 42 0.35 -0.80 9.93
CA TYR A 42 0.59 -0.63 11.35
C TYR A 42 1.95 -1.21 11.73
N SER A 43 2.66 -0.55 12.62
CA SER A 43 3.90 -1.05 13.21
C SER A 43 3.90 -0.81 14.72
N ALA A 44 4.59 -1.67 15.46
CA ALA A 44 4.71 -1.56 16.90
C ALA A 44 6.17 -1.31 17.27
N HIS A 45 6.41 -0.29 18.09
CA HIS A 45 7.75 0.13 18.53
C HIS A 45 7.76 0.27 20.04
N TRP A 46 8.74 -0.35 20.69
CA TRP A 46 8.96 -0.16 22.12
C TRP A 46 9.98 0.96 22.34
N LEU A 47 9.62 1.95 23.15
CA LEU A 47 10.45 3.10 23.47
C LEU A 47 10.71 3.14 24.97
N GLU A 48 11.94 2.83 25.38
CA GLU A 48 12.33 2.76 26.79
C GLU A 48 12.27 4.12 27.49
N HIS A 49 12.76 5.17 26.83
CA HIS A 49 12.84 6.49 27.42
C HIS A 49 11.49 7.21 27.38
N LYS A 50 10.88 7.43 28.56
CA LYS A 50 9.55 8.07 28.70
C LYS A 50 9.42 9.42 27.99
N GLY A 51 10.45 10.26 28.05
CA GLY A 51 10.43 11.56 27.38
C GLY A 51 10.34 11.42 25.86
N PHE A 52 11.05 10.44 25.29
CA PHE A 52 11.04 10.19 23.85
C PHE A 52 9.71 9.55 23.42
N HIS A 53 9.21 8.59 24.22
CA HIS A 53 7.88 8.01 24.02
C HIS A 53 6.79 9.08 23.95
N ASN A 54 6.80 10.06 24.85
CA ASN A 54 5.80 11.13 24.86
C ASN A 54 5.90 12.05 23.63
N SER A 55 7.12 12.38 23.19
CA SER A 55 7.33 13.16 21.96
C SER A 55 6.82 12.42 20.72
N VAL A 56 7.10 11.13 20.60
CA VAL A 56 6.60 10.29 19.51
C VAL A 56 5.07 10.19 19.57
N ALA A 57 4.50 9.94 20.74
CA ALA A 57 3.04 9.86 20.92
C ALA A 57 2.34 11.15 20.48
N LYS A 58 2.88 12.32 20.83
CA LYS A 58 2.33 13.62 20.40
C LYS A 58 2.40 13.78 18.88
N PHE A 59 3.53 13.45 18.27
CA PHE A 59 3.69 13.50 16.82
C PHE A 59 2.71 12.57 16.10
N LEU A 60 2.51 11.36 16.61
CA LEU A 60 1.59 10.37 16.02
C LEU A 60 0.14 10.87 15.97
N GLU A 61 -0.30 11.72 16.90
CA GLU A 61 -1.64 12.31 16.83
C GLU A 61 -1.80 13.26 15.64
N GLU A 62 -0.77 14.06 15.34
CA GLU A 62 -0.75 14.95 14.17
C GLU A 62 -0.62 14.14 12.87
N GLU A 63 0.23 13.10 12.87
CA GLU A 63 0.48 12.24 11.73
C GLU A 63 -0.78 11.44 11.32
N LYS A 64 -1.51 10.87 12.30
CA LYS A 64 -2.79 10.17 12.03
C LYS A 64 -3.78 11.07 11.28
N PHE A 65 -3.87 12.34 11.68
CA PHE A 65 -4.75 13.30 11.01
C PHE A 65 -4.28 13.57 9.57
N ALA A 66 -2.97 13.75 9.35
CA ALA A 66 -2.40 13.95 8.01
C ALA A 66 -2.64 12.74 7.09
N ILE A 67 -2.37 11.51 7.58
CA ILE A 67 -2.62 10.26 6.83
C ILE A 67 -4.10 10.13 6.47
N SER A 68 -5.01 10.37 7.43
CA SER A 68 -6.45 10.26 7.19
C SER A 68 -6.94 11.23 6.11
N ARG A 69 -6.34 12.42 6.01
CA ARG A 69 -6.64 13.42 4.98
C ARG A 69 -6.10 12.97 3.61
N GLY A 70 -4.84 12.54 3.55
CA GLY A 70 -4.24 12.02 2.31
C GLY A 70 -5.03 10.85 1.73
N LEU A 71 -5.46 9.90 2.56
CA LEU A 71 -6.30 8.77 2.09
C LEU A 71 -7.62 9.21 1.46
N LYS A 72 -8.27 10.26 2.00
CA LYS A 72 -9.49 10.82 1.40
C LYS A 72 -9.21 11.47 0.04
N GLU A 73 -8.07 12.13 -0.09
CA GLU A 73 -7.63 12.74 -1.37
C GLU A 73 -7.27 11.67 -2.41
N PHE A 74 -6.75 10.50 -2.00
CA PHE A 74 -6.39 9.40 -2.89
C PHE A 74 -7.56 8.53 -3.35
N SER A 75 -8.63 8.44 -2.55
CA SER A 75 -9.84 7.65 -2.85
C SER A 75 -10.42 7.85 -4.28
N PRO A 76 -10.49 9.06 -4.86
CA PRO A 76 -10.96 9.25 -6.23
C PRO A 76 -9.97 8.83 -7.34
N HIS A 77 -8.70 8.54 -7.02
CA HIS A 77 -7.63 8.32 -8.00
C HIS A 77 -7.19 6.85 -8.15
N SER A 78 -8.11 5.90 -7.98
CA SER A 78 -7.77 4.47 -8.17
C SER A 78 -7.13 4.23 -9.56
N PRO A 79 -5.95 3.56 -9.64
CA PRO A 79 -5.34 3.22 -10.91
C PRO A 79 -6.09 2.09 -11.63
N TYR A 80 -7.05 1.45 -10.95
CA TYR A 80 -7.82 0.35 -11.49
C TYR A 80 -9.10 0.85 -12.16
N ARG A 81 -9.40 0.26 -13.33
CA ARG A 81 -10.68 0.47 -13.99
C ARG A 81 -11.79 -0.05 -13.06
N LYS A 82 -12.87 0.73 -12.88
CA LYS A 82 -14.12 0.22 -12.28
C LYS A 82 -14.55 -0.99 -13.11
N SER A 83 -14.61 -2.16 -12.49
CA SER A 83 -14.60 -3.47 -13.14
C SER A 83 -15.55 -3.56 -14.35
N ALA A 84 -15.02 -4.05 -15.47
CA ALA A 84 -15.78 -4.98 -16.30
C ALA A 84 -15.62 -6.39 -15.67
N PRO A 85 -16.61 -7.29 -15.77
CA PRO A 85 -16.52 -8.63 -15.20
C PRO A 85 -15.27 -9.36 -15.71
N PHE A 86 -14.61 -10.15 -14.84
CA PHE A 86 -13.59 -11.10 -15.26
C PHE A 86 -14.25 -12.16 -16.17
N PRO A 87 -13.82 -12.33 -17.43
CA PRO A 87 -14.29 -13.44 -18.24
C PRO A 87 -13.54 -14.70 -17.80
N GLY A 88 -14.23 -15.59 -17.09
CA GLY A 88 -13.68 -16.91 -16.77
C GLY A 88 -14.14 -17.44 -15.42
N ASN A 89 -15.28 -18.13 -15.45
CA ASN A 89 -15.50 -19.40 -14.75
C ASN A 89 -16.73 -20.05 -15.42
N ASP A 90 -16.58 -20.43 -16.69
CA ASP A 90 -17.36 -21.53 -17.26
C ASP A 90 -16.66 -22.83 -16.84
N GLU A 91 -16.89 -23.27 -15.61
CA GLU A 91 -16.69 -24.68 -15.27
C GLU A 91 -17.87 -25.46 -15.85
N SER A 92 -17.70 -25.89 -17.10
CA SER A 92 -18.47 -26.97 -17.70
C SER A 92 -17.61 -28.22 -17.76
N SER A 93 -17.75 -29.09 -16.76
CA SER A 93 -17.71 -30.57 -16.84
C SER A 93 -17.82 -31.19 -15.46
#